data_AF-A0A8J5D397-F1
#
_entry.id   AF-A0A8J5D397-F1
#
_cell.length_a   1.000
_cell.length_b   1.000
_cell.length_c   1.000
_cell.angle_alpha   90.00
_cell.angle_beta   90.00
_cell.angle_gamma   90.00
#
_symmetry.space_group_name_H-M   'P 1'
#
loop_
_entity.id
_entity.type
_entity.pdbx_description
1 polymer ?
#
loop_
_entity_poly.entity_id
_entity_poly.type
_entity_poly.pdbx_seq_one_letter_code
_entity_poly.pdbx_strand_id
1 'polypeptide(L)'
;MIICDTTSVNTGRSNGVVVRIQRAMVGKGLEMPQYIGCQHHILDRILKHVLDFYVSKTTTKPNLNYKFIDELLENYEELQSEYKAETEMDVDEKPGWRDDFKFLYELCKAFQHCKKHAAFPVIEWRKLPSLHSARWNSRAIYTLIAYFLLPS
;
A
#
# COMPACT_ATOMS: atom_id res chain seq x y z
N MET A 1 -6.18 -23.77 -10.30
CA MET A 1 -6.19 -22.64 -9.36
C MET A 1 -6.29 -21.34 -10.14
N ILE A 2 -7.09 -20.37 -9.67
CA ILE A 2 -7.25 -19.04 -10.28
C ILE A 2 -6.75 -18.00 -9.27
N ILE A 3 -5.78 -17.18 -9.66
CA ILE A 3 -5.25 -16.08 -8.85
C ILE A 3 -5.53 -14.76 -9.56
N CYS A 4 -6.37 -13.91 -8.97
CA CYS A 4 -6.65 -12.56 -9.49
C CYS A 4 -7.12 -11.62 -8.36
N ASP A 5 -7.23 -10.32 -8.66
CA ASP A 5 -7.75 -9.34 -7.70
C ASP A 5 -9.20 -9.66 -7.27
N THR A 6 -9.67 -9.07 -6.16
CA THR A 6 -11.02 -9.35 -5.62
C THR A 6 -12.07 -8.36 -6.13
N THR A 7 -11.84 -7.73 -7.28
CA THR A 7 -12.84 -6.80 -7.85
C THR A 7 -14.13 -7.54 -8.22
N SER A 8 -15.25 -6.82 -8.27
CA SER A 8 -16.55 -7.40 -8.63
C SER A 8 -16.59 -7.97 -10.05
N VAL A 9 -15.76 -7.43 -10.96
CA VAL A 9 -15.58 -7.97 -12.32
C VAL A 9 -15.03 -9.39 -12.27
N ASN A 10 -14.10 -9.67 -11.35
CA ASN A 10 -13.49 -10.99 -11.20
C ASN A 10 -14.32 -11.92 -10.31
N THR A 11 -14.86 -11.42 -9.21
CA THR A 11 -15.50 -12.22 -8.13
C THR A 11 -17.04 -12.15 -8.11
N GLY A 12 -17.66 -11.46 -9.07
CA GLY A 12 -19.11 -11.30 -9.13
C GLY A 12 -19.87 -12.62 -9.12
N ARG A 13 -20.92 -12.70 -8.29
CA ARG A 13 -21.63 -13.95 -7.95
C ARG A 13 -22.13 -14.76 -9.16
N SER A 14 -22.57 -14.10 -10.22
CA SER A 14 -23.15 -14.75 -11.42
C SER A 14 -22.31 -14.57 -12.68
N ASN A 15 -21.74 -13.37 -12.86
CA ASN A 15 -21.05 -12.94 -14.08
C ASN A 15 -19.55 -12.69 -13.88
N GLY A 16 -19.01 -12.93 -12.69
CA GLY A 16 -17.59 -12.78 -12.40
C GLY A 16 -16.75 -13.71 -13.28
N VAL A 17 -15.59 -13.23 -13.72
CA VAL A 17 -14.64 -14.01 -14.54
C VAL A 17 -14.31 -15.35 -13.87
N VAL A 18 -14.09 -15.36 -12.55
CA VAL A 18 -13.80 -16.58 -11.77
C VAL A 18 -14.96 -17.58 -11.87
N VAL A 19 -16.20 -17.12 -11.65
CA VAL A 19 -17.40 -17.97 -11.72
C VAL A 19 -17.59 -18.55 -13.11
N ARG A 20 -17.34 -17.76 -14.16
CA ARG A 20 -17.45 -18.22 -15.56
C ARG A 20 -16.42 -19.30 -15.88
N ILE A 21 -15.18 -19.13 -15.45
CA ILE A 21 -14.12 -20.13 -15.64
C ILE A 21 -14.43 -21.41 -14.86
N GLN A 22 -14.86 -21.29 -13.60
CA GLN A 22 -15.25 -22.44 -12.78
C GLN A 22 -16.37 -23.25 -13.42
N ARG A 23 -17.45 -22.58 -13.87
CA ARG A 23 -18.57 -23.24 -14.58
C ARG A 23 -18.11 -23.92 -15.87
N ALA A 24 -17.25 -23.27 -16.65
CA ALA A 24 -16.74 -23.83 -17.90
C ALA A 24 -15.88 -25.09 -17.66
N MET A 25 -15.08 -25.12 -16.59
CA MET A 25 -14.29 -26.31 -16.24
C MET A 25 -15.17 -27.46 -15.74
N VAL A 26 -16.09 -27.18 -14.80
CA VAL A 26 -17.05 -28.19 -14.30
C VAL A 26 -17.92 -28.75 -15.42
N GLY A 27 -18.38 -27.89 -16.35
CA GLY A 27 -19.15 -28.32 -17.52
C GLY A 27 -18.37 -29.22 -18.48
N LYS A 28 -17.04 -29.23 -18.42
CA LYS A 28 -16.17 -30.16 -19.16
C LYS A 28 -15.82 -31.43 -18.37
N GLY A 29 -16.43 -31.64 -17.20
CA GLY A 29 -16.13 -32.78 -16.31
C GLY A 29 -14.80 -32.64 -15.56
N LEU A 30 -14.22 -31.43 -15.51
CA LEU A 30 -12.99 -31.15 -14.76
C LEU A 30 -13.31 -30.69 -13.34
N GLU A 31 -12.35 -30.87 -12.44
CA GLU A 31 -12.43 -30.35 -11.07
C GLU A 31 -12.57 -28.82 -11.08
N MET A 32 -13.39 -28.31 -10.16
CA MET A 32 -13.58 -26.87 -10.01
C MET A 32 -12.30 -26.21 -9.48
N PRO A 33 -11.70 -25.26 -10.20
CA PRO A 33 -10.50 -24.60 -9.72
C PRO A 33 -10.81 -23.71 -8.51
N GLN A 34 -9.94 -23.79 -7.49
CA GLN A 34 -9.99 -22.88 -6.34
C GLN A 34 -9.62 -21.46 -6.76
N TYR A 35 -10.30 -20.48 -6.16
CA TYR A 35 -9.99 -19.06 -6.27
C TYR A 35 -9.16 -18.61 -5.07
N ILE A 36 -8.08 -17.88 -5.34
CA ILE A 36 -7.27 -17.21 -4.33
C ILE A 36 -7.16 -15.73 -4.71
N GLY A 37 -7.57 -14.85 -3.79
CA GLY A 37 -7.43 -13.42 -3.97
C GLY A 37 -5.95 -13.02 -4.03
N CYS A 38 -5.60 -12.13 -4.94
CA CYS A 38 -4.24 -11.60 -5.04
C CYS A 38 -3.81 -10.98 -3.70
N GLN A 39 -2.67 -11.41 -3.16
CA GLN A 39 -2.13 -10.95 -1.88
C GLN A 39 -2.03 -9.43 -1.80
N HIS A 40 -1.61 -8.78 -2.89
CA HIS A 40 -1.55 -7.32 -2.99
C HIS A 40 -2.92 -6.66 -2.80
N HIS A 41 -3.99 -7.28 -3.30
CA HIS A 41 -5.34 -6.74 -3.12
C HIS A 41 -5.86 -6.91 -1.69
N ILE A 42 -5.50 -8.02 -1.02
CA ILE A 42 -5.83 -8.23 0.39
C ILE A 42 -5.13 -7.18 1.26
N LEU A 43 -3.84 -6.95 1.03
CA LEU A 43 -3.07 -5.93 1.75
C LEU A 43 -3.65 -4.52 1.51
N ASP A 44 -3.97 -4.18 0.25
CA ASP A 44 -4.59 -2.90 -0.11
C ASP A 44 -5.93 -2.68 0.62
N ARG A 45 -6.73 -3.74 0.81
CA ARG A 45 -7.97 -3.69 1.61
C ARG A 45 -7.72 -3.50 3.10
N ILE A 46 -6.70 -4.14 3.68
CA ILE A 46 -6.35 -3.94 5.09
C ILE A 46 -5.88 -2.50 5.31
N LEU A 47 -4.98 -2.00 4.45
CA LEU A 47 -4.50 -0.62 4.48
C LEU A 47 -5.65 0.38 4.38
N LYS A 48 -6.65 0.09 3.52
CA LYS A 48 -7.89 0.86 3.47
C LYS A 48 -8.53 1.01 4.84
N HIS A 49 -8.88 -0.10 5.47
CA HIS A 49 -9.61 -0.08 6.72
C HIS A 49 -8.83 0.60 7.85
N VAL A 50 -7.50 0.37 7.90
CA VAL A 50 -6.62 0.98 8.90
C VAL A 50 -6.53 2.50 8.69
N LEU A 51 -6.28 2.97 7.47
CA LEU A 51 -6.16 4.40 7.19
C LEU A 51 -7.50 5.13 7.32
N ASP A 52 -8.60 4.52 6.91
CA ASP A 52 -9.95 5.06 7.11
C ASP A 52 -10.24 5.23 8.63
N PHE A 53 -9.75 4.32 9.47
CA PHE A 53 -9.89 4.41 10.92
C PHE A 53 -9.05 5.54 11.54
N TYR A 54 -7.77 5.66 11.13
CA TYR A 54 -6.83 6.59 11.76
C TYR A 54 -6.80 8.00 11.17
N VAL A 55 -6.99 8.17 9.85
CA VAL A 55 -6.61 9.41 9.16
C VAL A 55 -7.79 10.36 8.88
N SER A 56 -9.01 9.89 8.57
CA SER A 56 -10.28 10.68 8.66
C SER A 56 -11.50 10.03 7.97
N LYS A 57 -12.70 10.46 8.44
CA LYS A 57 -14.08 10.20 7.98
C LYS A 57 -14.25 9.94 6.48
N THR A 58 -14.96 8.85 6.17
CA THR A 58 -15.57 8.47 4.89
C THR A 58 -15.85 9.68 3.97
N THR A 59 -14.92 9.99 3.08
CA THR A 59 -15.22 10.86 1.94
C THR A 59 -15.73 9.97 0.81
N THR A 60 -16.88 10.33 0.24
CA THR A 60 -17.44 9.66 -0.95
C THR A 60 -16.71 10.06 -2.24
N LYS A 61 -15.71 10.94 -2.14
CA LYS A 61 -14.93 11.42 -3.29
C LYS A 61 -13.64 10.59 -3.42
N PRO A 62 -13.27 10.17 -4.64
CA PRO A 62 -12.03 9.44 -4.89
C PRO A 62 -10.77 10.28 -4.62
N ASN A 63 -10.89 11.59 -4.39
CA ASN A 63 -9.72 12.46 -4.21
C ASN A 63 -9.17 12.40 -2.78
N LEU A 64 -7.85 12.21 -2.73
CA LEU A 64 -6.97 12.21 -1.58
C LEU A 64 -6.77 13.63 -1.06
N ASN A 65 -7.81 14.23 -0.49
CA ASN A 65 -7.73 15.59 0.02
C ASN A 65 -7.24 15.60 1.48
N TYR A 66 -6.02 15.10 1.69
CA TYR A 66 -5.33 15.25 2.97
C TYR A 66 -4.34 16.40 2.83
N LYS A 67 -4.46 17.42 3.70
CA LYS A 67 -3.60 18.62 3.63
C LYS A 67 -2.10 18.29 3.64
N PHE A 68 -1.70 17.28 4.40
CA PHE A 68 -0.29 16.86 4.48
C PHE A 68 0.23 16.29 3.15
N ILE A 69 -0.64 15.79 2.26
CA ILE A 69 -0.21 15.31 0.95
C ILE A 69 0.18 16.48 0.06
N ASP A 70 -0.59 17.57 0.09
CA ASP A 70 -0.28 18.77 -0.71
C ASP A 70 1.07 19.36 -0.27
N GLU A 71 1.29 19.48 1.04
CA GLU A 71 2.55 19.95 1.61
C GLU A 71 3.74 19.06 1.24
N LEU A 72 3.57 17.73 1.27
CA LEU A 72 4.59 16.80 0.81
C LEU A 72 4.86 16.92 -0.69
N LEU A 73 3.83 17.10 -1.53
CA LEU A 73 4.01 17.24 -2.98
C LEU A 73 4.77 18.51 -3.34
N GLU A 74 4.51 19.60 -2.62
CA GLU A 74 5.10 20.91 -2.89
C GLU A 74 6.55 21.00 -2.40
N ASN A 75 6.87 20.39 -1.25
CA ASN A 75 8.15 20.60 -0.57
C ASN A 75 9.02 19.34 -0.44
N TYR A 76 8.73 18.26 -1.18
CA TYR A 76 9.35 16.95 -0.96
C TYR A 76 10.88 16.97 -0.92
N GLU A 77 11.52 17.64 -1.88
CA GLU A 77 12.98 17.67 -2.01
C GLU A 77 13.64 18.45 -0.87
N GLU A 78 13.04 19.57 -0.46
CA GLU A 78 13.51 20.38 0.67
C GLU A 78 13.39 19.59 1.98
N LEU A 79 12.23 18.99 2.23
CA LEU A 79 11.97 18.19 3.43
C LEU A 79 12.95 16.99 3.55
N GLN A 80 13.28 16.35 2.42
CA GLN A 80 14.30 15.29 2.39
C GLN A 80 15.68 15.82 2.80
N SER A 81 16.05 17.03 2.36
CA SER A 81 17.35 17.63 2.67
C SER A 81 17.46 18.05 4.15
N GLU A 82 16.33 18.40 4.77
CA GLU A 82 16.25 18.77 6.18
C GLU A 82 16.18 17.57 7.13
N TYR A 83 15.84 16.39 6.61
CA TYR A 83 15.74 15.16 7.38
C TYR A 83 17.07 14.78 8.03
N LYS A 84 17.06 14.62 9.35
CA LYS A 84 18.24 14.25 10.14
C LYS A 84 18.14 12.81 10.58
N ALA A 85 18.84 11.93 9.88
CA ALA A 85 19.04 10.57 10.34
C ALA A 85 20.06 10.52 11.49
N GLU A 86 19.79 9.69 12.48
CA GLU A 86 20.57 9.52 13.70
C GLU A 86 21.23 8.14 13.77
N THR A 87 20.73 7.17 13.01
CA THR A 87 21.15 5.77 13.12
C THR A 87 20.96 5.02 11.82
N GLU A 88 21.71 3.94 11.62
CA GLU A 88 21.50 3.03 10.51
C GLU A 88 20.51 1.94 10.89
N MET A 89 19.76 1.49 9.90
CA MET A 89 18.79 0.41 10.03
C MET A 89 19.16 -0.69 9.06
N ASP A 90 19.17 -1.93 9.55
CA ASP A 90 19.22 -3.10 8.69
C ASP A 90 17.84 -3.39 8.11
N VAL A 91 17.75 -3.38 6.77
CA VAL A 91 16.53 -3.74 6.05
C VAL A 91 16.86 -4.90 5.13
N ASP A 92 16.27 -6.07 5.43
CA ASP A 92 16.40 -7.24 4.56
C ASP A 92 15.93 -6.91 3.14
N GLU A 93 16.77 -7.23 2.15
CA GLU A 93 16.40 -7.12 0.75
C GLU A 93 15.22 -8.06 0.44
N LYS A 94 14.22 -7.54 -0.28
CA LYS A 94 13.06 -8.32 -0.75
C LYS A 94 13.08 -8.43 -2.28
N PRO A 95 13.91 -9.34 -2.84
CA PRO A 95 13.97 -9.53 -4.29
C PRO A 95 12.62 -9.98 -4.83
N GLY A 96 12.23 -9.45 -5.99
CA GLY A 96 10.97 -9.76 -6.67
C GLY A 96 9.73 -9.02 -6.14
N TRP A 97 9.84 -8.24 -5.06
CA TRP A 97 8.75 -7.35 -4.66
C TRP A 97 8.62 -6.17 -5.62
N ARG A 98 7.40 -5.66 -5.79
CA ARG A 98 7.15 -4.42 -6.52
C ARG A 98 7.71 -3.23 -5.70
N ASP A 99 8.23 -2.23 -6.39
CA ASP A 99 9.01 -1.16 -5.76
C ASP A 99 8.23 -0.30 -4.77
N ASP A 100 6.93 -0.09 -4.99
CA ASP A 100 6.04 0.60 -4.04
C ASP A 100 5.86 -0.19 -2.74
N PHE A 101 5.71 -1.51 -2.81
CA PHE A 101 5.61 -2.38 -1.63
C PHE A 101 6.95 -2.53 -0.90
N LYS A 102 8.08 -2.56 -1.64
CA LYS A 102 9.41 -2.49 -1.01
C LYS A 102 9.56 -1.21 -0.20
N PHE A 103 9.18 -0.08 -0.80
CA PHE A 103 9.29 1.21 -0.13
C PHE A 103 8.37 1.30 1.09
N LEU A 104 7.11 0.84 0.99
CA LEU A 104 6.23 0.76 2.15
C LEU A 104 6.85 -0.10 3.27
N TYR A 105 7.47 -1.24 2.93
CA TYR A 105 8.10 -2.12 3.89
C TYR A 105 9.30 -1.45 4.59
N GLU A 106 10.16 -0.77 3.83
CA GLU A 106 11.27 0.02 4.38
C GLU A 106 10.78 1.10 5.35
N LEU A 107 9.74 1.85 4.99
CA LEU A 107 9.14 2.86 5.86
C LEU A 107 8.52 2.25 7.13
N CYS A 108 7.87 1.09 7.02
CA CYS A 108 7.36 0.35 8.18
C CYS A 108 8.50 -0.10 9.11
N LYS A 109 9.61 -0.59 8.56
CA LYS A 109 10.81 -0.95 9.33
C LYS A 109 11.42 0.27 10.00
N ALA A 110 11.51 1.39 9.30
CA ALA A 110 11.99 2.65 9.86
C ALA A 110 11.12 3.09 11.04
N PHE A 111 9.79 2.98 10.90
CA PHE A 111 8.87 3.34 11.97
C PHE A 111 9.03 2.44 13.20
N GLN A 112 9.19 1.12 12.98
CA GLN A 112 9.47 0.16 14.05
C GLN A 112 10.81 0.47 14.74
N HIS A 113 11.83 0.85 13.97
CA HIS A 113 13.12 1.25 14.49
C HIS A 113 12.98 2.48 15.39
N CYS A 114 12.28 3.53 14.95
CA CYS A 114 11.99 4.70 15.77
C CYS A 114 11.27 4.34 17.07
N LYS A 115 10.28 3.44 17.01
CA LYS A 115 9.56 3.02 18.22
C LYS A 115 10.44 2.26 19.21
N LYS A 116 11.45 1.54 18.73
CA LYS A 116 12.33 0.71 19.56
C LYS A 116 13.53 1.49 20.12
N HIS A 117 14.11 2.37 19.31
CA HIS A 117 15.37 3.04 19.63
C HIS A 117 15.20 4.53 19.95
N ALA A 118 13.99 5.08 19.78
CA ALA A 118 13.70 6.50 19.90
C ALA A 118 14.60 7.39 19.02
N ALA A 119 15.07 6.83 17.90
CA ALA A 119 15.99 7.48 16.97
C ALA A 119 15.51 7.34 15.53
N PHE A 120 15.77 8.34 14.70
CA PHE A 120 15.38 8.35 13.29
C PHE A 120 16.42 7.63 12.42
N PRO A 121 16.06 6.58 11.67
CA PRO A 121 17.02 5.85 10.87
C PRO A 121 17.32 6.52 9.53
N VAL A 122 18.42 6.16 8.89
CA VAL A 122 18.67 6.51 7.49
C VAL A 122 17.58 5.87 6.62
N ILE A 123 16.92 6.69 5.79
CA ILE A 123 15.89 6.25 4.84
C ILE A 123 16.34 6.62 3.43
N GLU A 124 16.35 5.63 2.53
CA GLU A 124 16.56 5.88 1.10
C GLU A 124 15.26 6.39 0.48
N TRP A 125 15.14 7.70 0.36
CA TRP A 125 13.94 8.32 -0.16
C TRP A 125 13.74 8.02 -1.66
N ARG A 126 12.53 7.57 -2.01
CA ARG A 126 12.15 7.25 -3.39
C ARG A 126 11.21 8.29 -3.96
N LYS A 127 11.00 8.25 -5.28
CA LYS A 127 9.99 9.06 -5.95
C LYS A 127 8.61 8.79 -5.35
N LEU A 128 7.84 9.85 -5.11
CA LEU A 128 6.49 9.74 -4.59
C LEU A 128 5.61 8.89 -5.52
N PRO A 129 4.84 7.93 -4.97
CA PRO A 129 3.98 7.07 -5.78
C PRO A 129 2.79 7.86 -6.34
N SER A 130 2.23 7.40 -7.45
CA SER A 130 1.02 8.03 -8.02
C SER A 130 -0.14 8.06 -7.01
N LEU A 131 -0.78 9.22 -6.87
CA LEU A 131 -1.98 9.44 -6.07
C LEU A 131 -3.23 8.92 -6.81
N HIS A 132 -3.36 7.60 -6.90
CA HIS A 132 -4.58 6.99 -7.42
C HIS A 132 -5.50 6.57 -6.26
N SER A 133 -6.78 6.94 -6.33
CA SER A 133 -7.79 6.71 -5.29
C SER A 133 -7.89 5.25 -4.82
N ALA A 134 -7.68 4.32 -5.74
CA ALA A 134 -7.74 2.87 -5.54
C ALA A 134 -6.41 2.21 -5.11
N ARG A 135 -5.36 2.98 -4.82
CA ARG A 135 -4.07 2.45 -4.32
C ARG A 135 -3.86 2.89 -2.87
N TRP A 136 -4.29 2.06 -1.94
CA TRP A 136 -4.12 2.29 -0.51
C TRP A 136 -2.66 2.14 -0.06
N ASN A 137 -1.86 1.36 -0.80
CA ASN A 137 -0.41 1.35 -0.62
C ASN A 137 0.19 2.76 -0.73
N SER A 138 -0.16 3.54 -1.77
CA SER A 138 0.31 4.92 -1.91
C SER A 138 -0.04 5.76 -0.69
N ARG A 139 -1.27 5.65 -0.19
CA ARG A 139 -1.71 6.43 0.99
C ARG A 139 -0.89 6.11 2.23
N ALA A 140 -0.63 4.83 2.48
CA ALA A 140 0.19 4.40 3.60
C ALA A 140 1.62 4.93 3.49
N ILE A 141 2.20 4.92 2.29
CA ILE A 141 3.50 5.53 2.00
C ILE A 141 3.47 7.02 2.34
N TYR A 142 2.49 7.78 1.82
CA TYR A 142 2.37 9.22 2.12
C TYR A 142 2.22 9.50 3.62
N THR A 143 1.43 8.71 4.35
CA THR A 143 1.27 8.87 5.80
C THR A 143 2.58 8.62 6.56
N LEU A 144 3.35 7.60 6.17
CA LEU A 144 4.64 7.33 6.81
C LEU A 144 5.70 8.37 6.45
N ILE A 145 5.75 8.82 5.19
CA ILE A 145 6.63 9.92 4.78
C ILE A 145 6.29 11.17 5.60
N ALA A 146 5.01 11.52 5.74
CA ALA A 146 4.58 12.67 6.54
C ALA A 146 5.07 12.56 7.98
N TYR A 147 5.00 11.36 8.59
CA TYR A 147 5.51 11.13 9.94
C TYR A 147 7.01 11.42 10.08
N PHE A 148 7.81 11.17 9.04
CA PHE A 148 9.25 11.37 9.09
C PHE A 148 9.71 12.76 8.67
N LEU A 149 9.03 13.35 7.70
CA LEU A 149 9.47 14.55 7.01
C LEU A 149 8.76 15.81 7.50
N LEU A 150 7.50 15.74 7.91
CA LEU A 150 6.78 16.92 8.36
C LEU A 150 7.10 17.21 9.83
N PRO A 151 7.30 18.49 10.18
CA PRO A 151 7.47 18.89 11.58
C PRO A 151 6.23 18.54 12.40
N SER A 152 6.44 18.00 13.59
CA SER A 152 5.39 17.64 14.56
C SER A 152 4.80 18.84 15.28
#